data_AF-A0A2N2FIF4-F1
#
_entry.id   AF-A0A2N2FIF4-F1
#
_cell.length_a   1.000
_cell.length_b   1.000
_cell.length_c   1.000
_cell.angle_alpha   90.00
_cell.angle_beta   90.00
_cell.angle_gamma   90.00
#
_symmetry.space_group_name_H-M   'P 1'
#
loop_
_entity.id
_entity.type
_entity.pdbx_description
1 polymer ?
#
loop_
_entity_poly.entity_id
_entity_poly.type
_entity_poly.pdbx_seq_one_letter_code
_entity_poly.pdbx_strand_id
1 'polypeptide(L)'
;MRQPSDTLKALLLAIGTIVTLLAVCAPFAHAGGVPRAAQQYQRDLVRTAQNVWGLGAPVAILAAQVHQESGWKTDAKSAYASGLAQFTPATAKDMARLYPAELRDAAPTNPAWALLALCRYDLQLYTAVSYAATDLDRWAFVLSGYNGGPGWVTRDRAKARAQGLNPAFWWDNVEVVNAGRAPQFWNENRGYPRRILLLLLPVYVKAGWGKGVK
;
A
#
# COMPACT_ATOMS: atom_id res chain seq x y z
N MET A 1 -25.10 30.09 -11.41
CA MET A 1 -24.58 29.58 -10.11
C MET A 1 -24.75 28.08 -10.10
N ARG A 2 -23.65 27.33 -10.24
CA ARG A 2 -23.63 25.86 -10.29
C ARG A 2 -23.10 25.37 -8.93
N GLN A 3 -23.89 24.57 -8.22
CA GLN A 3 -23.57 24.08 -6.87
C GLN A 3 -22.34 23.15 -6.88
N PRO A 4 -21.38 23.29 -5.94
CA PRO A 4 -20.11 22.57 -5.95
C PRO A 4 -20.16 21.14 -5.35
N SER A 5 -21.33 20.48 -5.30
CA SER A 5 -21.49 19.18 -4.65
C SER A 5 -21.41 17.95 -5.57
N ASP A 6 -21.34 18.14 -6.88
CA ASP A 6 -21.45 17.03 -7.85
C ASP A 6 -20.11 16.61 -8.47
N THR A 7 -19.05 17.42 -8.34
CA THR A 7 -17.70 17.10 -8.85
C THR A 7 -16.90 16.19 -7.91
N LEU A 8 -17.24 16.15 -6.61
CA LEU A 8 -16.53 15.29 -5.64
C LEU A 8 -17.04 13.84 -5.66
N LYS A 9 -18.28 13.60 -6.07
CA LYS A 9 -18.86 12.25 -6.20
C LYS A 9 -18.44 11.54 -7.49
N ALA A 10 -18.08 12.30 -8.53
CA ALA A 10 -17.61 11.75 -9.82
C ALA A 10 -16.17 11.19 -9.77
N LEU A 11 -15.36 11.57 -8.76
CA LEU A 11 -13.99 11.06 -8.62
C LEU A 11 -13.90 9.71 -7.89
N LEU A 12 -14.99 9.26 -7.24
CA LEU A 12 -15.03 8.02 -6.45
C LEU A 12 -15.53 6.79 -7.23
N LEU A 13 -15.88 6.94 -8.51
CA LEU A 13 -16.53 5.88 -9.31
C LEU A 13 -15.77 5.41 -10.55
N ALA A 14 -14.51 5.80 -10.76
CA ALA A 14 -13.82 5.54 -12.04
C ALA A 14 -12.40 4.96 -11.96
N ILE A 15 -12.00 4.30 -10.86
CA ILE A 15 -10.81 3.42 -10.86
C ILE A 15 -11.15 2.11 -10.16
N GLY A 16 -12.14 1.43 -10.72
CA GLY A 16 -12.36 0.00 -10.49
C GLY A 16 -11.75 -0.76 -11.66
N THR A 17 -10.43 -0.95 -11.68
CA THR A 17 -9.81 -1.91 -12.61
C THR A 17 -8.48 -2.47 -12.10
N ILE A 18 -8.61 -3.67 -11.54
CA ILE A 18 -7.75 -4.84 -11.67
C ILE A 18 -6.36 -4.78 -11.01
N VAL A 19 -6.35 -5.41 -9.84
CA VAL A 19 -5.20 -6.06 -9.21
C VAL A 19 -5.14 -7.48 -9.73
N THR A 20 -3.93 -7.92 -10.09
CA THR A 20 -3.59 -9.33 -10.21
C THR A 20 -2.09 -9.45 -9.96
N LEU A 21 -1.68 -10.10 -8.87
CA LEU A 21 -0.33 -10.59 -8.70
C LEU A 21 -0.44 -12.12 -8.82
N LEU A 22 0.07 -12.68 -9.92
CA LEU A 22 0.44 -14.09 -9.89
C LEU A 22 1.77 -14.16 -9.15
N ALA A 23 1.69 -14.76 -7.97
CA ALA A 23 2.80 -15.16 -7.14
C ALA A 23 3.94 -15.74 -8.00
N VAL A 24 5.08 -15.05 -8.02
CA VAL A 24 6.32 -15.80 -8.03
C VAL A 24 6.33 -16.48 -6.68
N CYS A 25 6.11 -17.80 -6.67
CA CYS A 25 6.50 -18.68 -5.58
C CYS A 25 8.00 -18.49 -5.31
N ALA A 26 8.37 -17.42 -4.62
CA ALA A 26 9.51 -17.49 -3.76
C ALA A 26 9.08 -18.42 -2.63
N PRO A 27 9.77 -19.54 -2.37
CA PRO A 27 9.50 -20.34 -1.19
C PRO A 27 9.41 -19.41 0.02
N PHE A 28 8.58 -19.76 0.99
CA PHE A 28 8.53 -19.12 2.31
C PHE A 28 9.94 -19.15 2.91
N ALA A 29 10.80 -18.23 2.49
CA ALA A 29 12.03 -17.94 3.15
C ALA A 29 11.59 -17.48 4.53
N HIS A 30 12.25 -18.05 5.53
CA HIS A 30 12.20 -17.59 6.91
C HIS A 30 12.17 -16.06 6.95
N ALA A 31 11.72 -15.45 8.05
CA ALA A 31 11.94 -14.04 8.32
C ALA A 31 13.46 -13.75 8.34
N GLY A 32 14.07 -13.73 7.16
CA GLY A 32 15.42 -13.33 6.89
C GLY A 32 15.49 -11.87 7.26
N GLY A 33 16.67 -11.46 7.71
CA GLY A 33 16.91 -10.05 8.01
C GLY A 33 16.59 -9.16 6.81
N VAL A 34 16.67 -7.86 7.05
CA VAL A 34 16.59 -6.86 5.98
C VAL A 34 17.55 -7.23 4.84
N PRO A 35 17.10 -7.40 3.58
CA PRO A 35 17.97 -7.74 2.47
C PRO A 35 19.09 -6.71 2.32
N ARG A 36 20.31 -7.15 1.99
CA ARG A 36 21.46 -6.22 1.81
C ARG A 36 21.15 -5.13 0.78
N ALA A 37 20.40 -5.48 -0.28
CA ALA A 37 19.94 -4.53 -1.30
C ALA A 37 19.09 -3.38 -0.74
N ALA A 38 18.47 -3.51 0.44
CA ALA A 38 17.74 -2.41 1.07
C ALA A 38 18.67 -1.29 1.55
N GLN A 39 19.89 -1.61 1.98
CA GLN A 39 20.82 -0.64 2.58
C GLN A 39 21.16 0.52 1.63
N GLN A 40 21.26 0.23 0.33
CA GLN A 40 21.57 1.25 -0.68
C GLN A 40 20.46 2.33 -0.79
N TYR A 41 19.22 1.99 -0.43
CA TYR A 41 18.06 2.88 -0.55
C TYR A 41 17.57 3.42 0.80
N GLN A 42 18.19 3.04 1.91
CA GLN A 42 17.72 3.42 3.24
C GLN A 42 17.64 4.93 3.42
N ARG A 43 18.71 5.65 3.05
CA ARG A 43 18.77 7.11 3.18
C ARG A 43 17.77 7.81 2.27
N ASP A 44 17.60 7.30 1.05
CA ASP A 44 16.67 7.86 0.08
C ASP A 44 15.23 7.65 0.52
N LEU A 45 14.87 6.46 1.02
CA LEU A 45 13.55 6.21 1.58
C LEU A 45 13.31 7.10 2.81
N VAL A 46 14.25 7.20 3.75
CA VAL A 46 14.09 8.06 4.94
C VAL A 46 13.83 9.51 4.54
N ARG A 47 14.65 10.08 3.65
CA ARG A 47 14.51 11.47 3.19
C ARG A 47 13.18 11.67 2.48
N THR A 48 12.83 10.76 1.57
CA THR A 48 11.60 10.83 0.77
C THR A 48 10.36 10.72 1.66
N ALA A 49 10.36 9.76 2.58
CA ALA A 49 9.28 9.57 3.53
C ALA A 49 9.12 10.79 4.44
N GLN A 50 10.22 11.39 4.94
CA GLN A 50 10.16 12.60 5.75
C GLN A 50 9.70 13.83 4.97
N ASN A 51 10.05 13.95 3.69
CA ASN A 51 9.54 15.02 2.83
C ASN A 51 8.01 14.92 2.64
N VAL A 52 7.47 13.71 2.57
CA VAL A 52 6.04 13.47 2.33
C VAL A 52 5.21 13.45 3.62
N TRP A 53 5.70 12.79 4.67
CA TRP A 53 4.98 12.52 5.93
C TRP A 53 5.44 13.39 7.11
N GLY A 54 6.50 14.18 6.95
CA GLY A 54 7.14 14.92 8.04
C GLY A 54 8.11 14.07 8.87
N LEU A 55 8.69 14.65 9.93
CA LEU A 55 9.71 14.00 10.76
C LEU A 55 9.25 12.69 11.42
N GLY A 56 7.94 12.53 11.60
CA GLY A 56 7.30 11.32 12.14
C GLY A 56 7.03 10.22 11.11
N ALA A 57 7.64 10.29 9.92
CA ALA A 57 7.37 9.36 8.83
C ALA A 57 7.47 7.88 9.24
N PRO A 58 6.56 7.02 8.75
CA PRO A 58 6.47 5.60 9.11
C PRO A 58 7.49 4.75 8.34
N VAL A 59 8.78 5.12 8.37
CA VAL A 59 9.80 4.56 7.48
C VAL A 59 9.89 3.03 7.55
N ALA A 60 9.75 2.43 8.74
CA ALA A 60 9.85 0.98 8.92
C ALA A 60 8.77 0.20 8.15
N ILE A 61 7.53 0.72 8.07
CA ILE A 61 6.47 0.03 7.33
C ILE A 61 6.59 0.24 5.82
N LEU A 62 6.99 1.44 5.38
CA LEU A 62 7.26 1.73 3.97
C LEU A 62 8.40 0.82 3.45
N ALA A 63 9.43 0.61 4.27
CA ALA A 63 10.53 -0.29 3.97
C ALA A 63 10.09 -1.77 3.90
N ALA A 64 9.23 -2.19 4.83
CA ALA A 64 8.61 -3.51 4.82
C ALA A 64 7.73 -3.73 3.58
N GLN A 65 7.02 -2.69 3.13
CA GLN A 65 6.21 -2.73 1.92
C GLN A 65 7.08 -2.87 0.66
N VAL A 66 8.16 -2.09 0.51
CA VAL A 66 9.11 -2.26 -0.60
C VAL A 66 9.72 -3.67 -0.61
N HIS A 67 10.01 -4.23 0.57
CA HIS A 67 10.43 -5.62 0.67
C HIS A 67 9.35 -6.56 0.13
N GLN A 68 8.10 -6.42 0.55
CA GLN A 68 6.99 -7.23 0.06
C GLN A 68 6.84 -7.13 -1.48
N GLU A 69 6.99 -5.94 -2.04
CA GLU A 69 6.75 -5.70 -3.48
C GLU A 69 7.86 -6.26 -4.37
N SER A 70 9.12 -6.06 -3.99
CA SER A 70 10.24 -6.36 -4.90
C SER A 70 11.41 -7.09 -4.25
N GLY A 71 11.40 -7.27 -2.93
CA GLY A 71 12.58 -7.67 -2.19
C GLY A 71 13.74 -6.68 -2.36
N TRP A 72 13.44 -5.40 -2.63
CA TRP A 72 14.39 -4.34 -2.97
C TRP A 72 15.11 -4.49 -4.33
N LYS A 73 14.48 -5.15 -5.29
CA LYS A 73 14.99 -5.27 -6.67
C LYS A 73 14.37 -4.20 -7.57
N THR A 74 15.19 -3.33 -8.14
CA THR A 74 14.73 -2.22 -9.00
C THR A 74 14.25 -2.68 -10.37
N ASP A 75 14.72 -3.84 -10.81
CA ASP A 75 14.34 -4.51 -12.06
C ASP A 75 13.20 -5.53 -11.86
N ALA A 76 12.63 -5.61 -10.66
CA ALA A 76 11.49 -6.49 -10.38
C ALA A 76 10.36 -6.21 -11.37
N LYS A 77 9.90 -7.25 -12.06
CA LYS A 77 8.83 -7.17 -13.05
C LYS A 77 7.89 -8.34 -12.86
N SER A 78 6.60 -8.04 -12.74
CA SER A 78 5.52 -9.00 -12.86
C SER A 78 4.83 -8.86 -14.21
N ALA A 79 3.77 -9.63 -14.45
CA ALA A 79 2.96 -9.48 -15.65
C ALA A 79 2.29 -8.10 -15.77
N TYR A 80 2.12 -7.37 -14.66
CA TYR A 80 1.29 -6.15 -14.61
C TYR A 80 2.00 -4.93 -13.99
N ALA A 81 3.07 -5.15 -13.25
CA ALA A 81 3.72 -4.14 -12.42
C ALA A 81 5.25 -4.21 -12.48
N SER A 82 5.91 -3.13 -12.09
CA SER A 82 7.38 -3.03 -12.17
C SER A 82 8.01 -2.14 -11.10
N GLY A 83 9.31 -2.37 -10.86
CA GLY A 83 10.15 -1.57 -9.98
C GLY A 83 9.99 -1.88 -8.50
N LEU A 84 10.61 -1.05 -7.66
CA LEU A 84 10.70 -1.25 -6.22
C LEU A 84 9.34 -1.40 -5.52
N ALA A 85 8.36 -0.64 -6.01
CA ALA A 85 7.03 -0.53 -5.43
C ALA A 85 5.94 -1.25 -6.26
N GLN A 86 6.33 -1.97 -7.34
CA GLN A 86 5.40 -2.70 -8.22
C GLN A 86 4.16 -1.87 -8.65
N PHE A 87 4.38 -0.63 -9.09
CA PHE A 87 3.30 0.14 -9.70
C PHE A 87 2.95 -0.41 -11.09
N THR A 88 1.65 -0.51 -11.37
CA THR A 88 1.16 -0.75 -12.73
C THR A 88 1.36 0.50 -13.60
N PRO A 89 1.40 0.39 -14.93
CA PRO A 89 1.45 1.56 -15.81
C PRO A 89 0.30 2.54 -15.59
N ALA A 90 -0.91 2.03 -15.35
CA ALA A 90 -2.10 2.84 -15.10
C ALA A 90 -1.97 3.62 -13.79
N THR A 91 -1.63 2.94 -12.69
CA THR A 91 -1.42 3.59 -11.39
C THR A 91 -0.27 4.59 -11.44
N ALA A 92 0.82 4.28 -12.16
CA ALA A 92 1.94 5.20 -12.30
C ALA A 92 1.54 6.49 -13.05
N LYS A 93 0.74 6.36 -14.11
CA LYS A 93 0.17 7.50 -14.84
C LYS A 93 -0.77 8.33 -13.96
N ASP A 94 -1.58 7.68 -13.13
CA ASP A 94 -2.45 8.39 -12.18
C ASP A 94 -1.66 9.14 -11.12
N MET A 95 -0.62 8.54 -10.55
CA MET A 95 0.25 9.22 -9.59
C MET A 95 0.95 10.44 -10.21
N ALA A 96 1.44 10.31 -11.45
CA ALA A 96 2.03 11.43 -12.19
C ALA A 96 1.01 12.56 -12.43
N ARG A 97 -0.24 12.21 -12.73
CA ARG A 97 -1.33 13.18 -12.91
C ARG A 97 -1.75 13.86 -11.60
N LEU A 98 -1.77 13.12 -10.49
CA LEU A 98 -2.18 13.63 -9.18
C LEU A 98 -1.09 14.49 -8.52
N TYR A 99 0.18 14.18 -8.75
CA TYR A 99 1.34 14.87 -8.17
C TYR A 99 2.33 15.35 -9.23
N PRO A 100 1.93 16.20 -10.19
CA PRO A 100 2.73 16.52 -11.38
C PRO A 100 4.04 17.27 -11.07
N ALA A 101 4.11 18.00 -9.95
CA ALA A 101 5.33 18.69 -9.53
C ALA A 101 6.42 17.74 -8.99
N GLU A 102 6.03 16.55 -8.53
CA GLU A 102 6.88 15.60 -7.81
C GLU A 102 7.13 14.31 -8.59
N LEU A 103 6.10 13.85 -9.32
CA LEU A 103 6.05 12.56 -10.00
C LEU A 103 5.83 12.70 -11.52
N ARG A 104 6.32 13.79 -12.13
CA ARG A 104 6.30 13.93 -13.59
C ARG A 104 6.92 12.70 -14.26
N ASP A 105 6.41 12.37 -15.44
CA ASP A 105 6.85 11.23 -16.26
C ASP A 105 6.77 9.90 -15.49
N ALA A 106 5.67 9.15 -15.68
CA ALA A 106 5.46 7.88 -15.01
C ALA A 106 6.64 6.91 -15.22
N ALA A 107 7.45 6.71 -14.18
CA ALA A 107 8.73 5.99 -14.25
C ALA A 107 8.84 4.92 -13.14
N PRO A 108 8.01 3.87 -13.15
CA PRO A 108 7.94 2.89 -12.06
C PRO A 108 9.25 2.11 -11.80
N THR A 109 10.13 1.98 -12.81
CA THR A 109 11.46 1.35 -12.66
C THR A 109 12.54 2.29 -12.14
N ASN A 110 12.29 3.60 -12.10
CA ASN A 110 13.19 4.56 -11.47
C ASN A 110 13.03 4.48 -9.94
N PRO A 111 14.09 4.14 -9.17
CA PRO A 111 13.98 3.93 -7.74
C PRO A 111 13.49 5.15 -6.98
N ALA A 112 13.99 6.34 -7.31
CA ALA A 112 13.60 7.59 -6.64
C ALA A 112 12.12 7.90 -6.90
N TRP A 113 11.66 7.72 -8.15
CA TRP A 113 10.26 7.89 -8.52
C TRP A 113 9.37 6.88 -7.78
N ALA A 114 9.77 5.60 -7.75
CA ALA A 114 8.99 4.53 -7.11
C ALA A 114 8.84 4.74 -5.59
N LEU A 115 9.91 5.13 -4.90
CA LEU A 115 9.86 5.40 -3.46
C LEU A 115 9.00 6.63 -3.14
N LEU A 116 9.10 7.70 -3.95
CA LEU A 116 8.27 8.90 -3.78
C LEU A 116 6.79 8.61 -4.05
N ALA A 117 6.49 7.86 -5.12
CA ALA A 117 5.14 7.44 -5.47
C ALA A 117 4.54 6.54 -4.38
N LEU A 118 5.30 5.60 -3.84
CA LEU A 118 4.87 4.76 -2.70
C LEU A 118 4.51 5.64 -1.49
N CYS A 119 5.42 6.53 -1.08
CA CYS A 119 5.19 7.42 0.06
C CYS A 119 3.93 8.29 -0.12
N ARG A 120 3.71 8.84 -1.32
CA ARG A 120 2.53 9.67 -1.63
C ARG A 120 1.25 8.86 -1.66
N TYR A 121 1.29 7.68 -2.28
CA TYR A 121 0.10 6.85 -2.42
C TYR A 121 -0.36 6.29 -1.06
N ASP A 122 0.58 5.80 -0.24
CA ASP A 122 0.26 5.36 1.11
C ASP A 122 -0.29 6.50 1.97
N LEU A 123 0.23 7.74 1.84
CA LEU A 123 -0.31 8.89 2.58
C LEU A 123 -1.74 9.22 2.15
N GLN A 124 -2.03 9.15 0.86
CA GLN A 124 -3.38 9.36 0.33
C GLN A 124 -4.35 8.32 0.88
N LEU A 125 -3.96 7.04 0.85
CA LEU A 125 -4.76 5.94 1.39
C LEU A 125 -4.95 6.11 2.90
N TYR A 126 -3.87 6.40 3.63
CA TYR A 126 -3.88 6.58 5.08
C TYR A 126 -4.81 7.71 5.48
N THR A 127 -4.79 8.83 4.76
CA THR A 127 -5.71 9.96 4.97
C THR A 127 -7.17 9.55 4.72
N ALA A 128 -7.44 8.80 3.66
CA ALA A 128 -8.80 8.37 3.30
C ALA A 128 -9.43 7.40 4.31
N VAL A 129 -8.62 6.73 5.14
CA VAL A 129 -9.06 5.76 6.15
C VAL A 129 -8.94 6.28 7.59
N SER A 130 -9.04 7.60 7.80
CA SER A 130 -8.99 8.24 9.12
C SER A 130 -10.06 7.76 10.11
N TYR A 131 -11.09 7.06 9.63
CA TYR A 131 -12.13 6.42 10.45
C TYR A 131 -11.68 5.12 11.13
N ALA A 132 -10.49 4.60 10.81
CA ALA A 132 -10.00 3.35 11.39
C ALA A 132 -9.82 3.50 12.91
N ALA A 133 -10.16 2.44 13.65
CA ALA A 133 -10.23 2.49 15.10
C ALA A 133 -8.85 2.63 15.78
N THR A 134 -7.83 1.99 15.22
CA THR A 134 -6.44 2.04 15.69
C THR A 134 -5.49 2.32 14.53
N ASP A 135 -4.24 2.67 14.84
CA ASP A 135 -3.20 2.85 13.81
C ASP A 135 -2.88 1.51 13.12
N LEU A 136 -2.90 0.39 13.86
CA LEU A 136 -2.77 -0.94 13.30
C LEU A 136 -3.88 -1.30 12.31
N ASP A 137 -5.14 -1.01 12.64
CA ASP A 137 -6.27 -1.17 11.71
C ASP A 137 -6.10 -0.27 10.49
N ARG A 138 -5.68 0.98 10.72
CA ARG A 138 -5.50 1.97 9.66
C ARG A 138 -4.48 1.51 8.64
N TRP A 139 -3.32 1.05 9.08
CA TRP A 139 -2.31 0.49 8.19
C TRP A 139 -2.76 -0.78 7.49
N ALA A 140 -3.55 -1.63 8.14
CA ALA A 140 -4.11 -2.79 7.47
C ALA A 140 -5.07 -2.40 6.33
N PHE A 141 -5.91 -1.38 6.53
CA PHE A 141 -6.72 -0.80 5.46
C PHE A 141 -5.89 -0.17 4.34
N VAL A 142 -4.82 0.56 4.67
CA VAL A 142 -3.91 1.16 3.68
C VAL A 142 -3.30 0.08 2.81
N LEU A 143 -2.66 -0.92 3.41
CA LEU A 143 -1.97 -1.99 2.70
C LEU A 143 -2.95 -2.84 1.87
N SER A 144 -4.16 -3.09 2.39
CA SER A 144 -5.23 -3.72 1.61
C SER A 144 -5.69 -2.87 0.43
N GLY A 145 -5.76 -1.54 0.61
CA GLY A 145 -6.10 -0.59 -0.45
C GLY A 145 -5.00 -0.48 -1.51
N TYR A 146 -3.74 -0.54 -1.10
CA TYR A 146 -2.58 -0.52 -1.99
C TYR A 146 -2.54 -1.78 -2.85
N ASN A 147 -2.57 -2.96 -2.22
CA ASN A 147 -2.53 -4.23 -2.93
C ASN A 147 -3.80 -4.50 -3.73
N GLY A 148 -4.98 -4.16 -3.18
CA GLY A 148 -6.28 -4.63 -3.66
C GLY A 148 -7.20 -3.56 -4.23
N GLY A 149 -6.77 -2.29 -4.25
CA GLY A 149 -7.57 -1.13 -4.63
C GLY A 149 -8.47 -0.59 -3.50
N PRO A 150 -8.50 0.73 -3.24
CA PRO A 150 -9.29 1.32 -2.14
C PRO A 150 -10.81 1.18 -2.32
N GLY A 151 -11.30 1.08 -3.57
CA GLY A 151 -12.72 0.86 -3.84
C GLY A 151 -13.25 -0.46 -3.27
N TRP A 152 -12.41 -1.50 -3.26
CA TRP A 152 -12.77 -2.77 -2.63
C TRP A 152 -12.78 -2.70 -1.10
N VAL A 153 -11.87 -1.93 -0.49
CA VAL A 153 -11.91 -1.66 0.96
C VAL A 153 -13.26 -1.03 1.33
N THR A 154 -13.74 -0.06 0.56
CA THR A 154 -15.07 0.54 0.76
C THR A 154 -16.20 -0.49 0.68
N ARG A 155 -16.15 -1.41 -0.29
CA ARG A 155 -17.15 -2.48 -0.46
C ARG A 155 -17.11 -3.49 0.69
N ASP A 156 -15.92 -3.96 1.06
CA ASP A 156 -15.73 -4.91 2.16
C ASP A 156 -16.22 -4.32 3.49
N ARG A 157 -15.94 -3.03 3.74
CA ARG A 157 -16.47 -2.30 4.91
C ARG A 157 -17.99 -2.19 4.91
N ALA A 158 -18.61 -1.88 3.77
CA ALA A 158 -20.05 -1.81 3.66
C ALA A 158 -20.70 -3.18 3.94
N LYS A 159 -20.10 -4.25 3.41
CA LYS A 159 -20.56 -5.62 3.67
C LYS A 159 -20.33 -6.05 5.12
N ALA A 160 -19.20 -5.68 5.74
CA ALA A 160 -18.94 -5.93 7.16
C ALA A 160 -20.03 -5.31 8.04
N ARG A 161 -20.37 -4.04 7.79
CA ARG A 161 -21.47 -3.36 8.48
C ARG A 161 -22.81 -4.10 8.31
N ALA A 162 -23.12 -4.53 7.08
CA ALA A 162 -24.34 -5.29 6.80
C ALA A 162 -24.40 -6.65 7.51
N GLN A 163 -23.24 -7.22 7.86
CA GLN A 163 -23.12 -8.47 8.62
C GLN A 163 -23.02 -8.26 10.14
N GLY A 164 -23.18 -7.02 10.63
CA GLY A 164 -23.10 -6.71 12.06
C GLY A 164 -21.67 -6.58 12.61
N LEU A 165 -20.66 -6.60 11.74
CA LEU A 165 -19.26 -6.36 12.10
C LEU A 165 -18.95 -4.87 12.13
N ASN A 166 -17.89 -4.48 12.85
CA ASN A 166 -17.50 -3.08 12.96
C ASN A 166 -16.59 -2.66 11.79
N PRO A 167 -17.03 -1.74 10.91
CA PRO A 167 -16.26 -1.34 9.74
C PRO A 167 -15.08 -0.40 10.06
N ALA A 168 -14.87 -0.02 11.32
CA ALA A 168 -13.68 0.73 11.76
C ALA A 168 -12.50 -0.18 12.12
N PHE A 169 -12.75 -1.47 12.38
CA PHE A 169 -11.71 -2.45 12.68
C PHE A 169 -11.40 -3.29 11.43
N TRP A 170 -10.13 -3.56 11.19
CA TRP A 170 -9.70 -4.49 10.16
C TRP A 170 -9.75 -5.92 10.69
N TRP A 171 -9.06 -6.16 11.82
CA TRP A 171 -8.85 -7.49 12.39
C TRP A 171 -10.14 -8.09 12.93
N ASP A 172 -10.40 -9.34 12.57
CA ASP A 172 -11.62 -10.09 12.91
C ASP A 172 -12.94 -9.41 12.48
N ASN A 173 -12.87 -8.35 11.65
CA ASN A 173 -14.01 -7.55 11.23
C ASN A 173 -14.05 -7.41 9.71
N VAL A 174 -13.34 -6.45 9.11
CA VAL A 174 -13.40 -6.26 7.66
C VAL A 174 -12.60 -7.34 6.92
N GLU A 175 -11.54 -7.88 7.52
CA GLU A 175 -10.68 -8.85 6.85
C GLU A 175 -11.37 -10.20 6.59
N VAL A 176 -12.37 -10.58 7.40
CA VAL A 176 -13.13 -11.84 7.24
C VAL A 176 -14.23 -11.74 6.17
N VAL A 177 -14.45 -10.54 5.62
CA VAL A 177 -15.51 -10.27 4.66
C VAL A 177 -14.95 -10.29 3.24
N ASN A 178 -15.72 -10.83 2.28
CA ASN A 178 -15.42 -10.72 0.86
C ASN A 178 -16.62 -10.13 0.11
N ALA A 179 -16.52 -8.90 -0.39
CA ALA A 179 -17.60 -8.23 -1.14
C ALA A 179 -17.68 -8.62 -2.64
N GLY A 180 -17.11 -9.77 -3.03
CA GLY A 180 -17.24 -10.32 -4.38
C GLY A 180 -15.93 -10.37 -5.18
N ARG A 181 -14.78 -10.28 -4.52
CA ARG A 181 -13.48 -10.58 -5.15
C ARG A 181 -13.39 -12.07 -5.45
N ALA A 182 -12.74 -12.42 -6.56
CA ALA A 182 -12.38 -13.81 -6.83
C ALA A 182 -11.50 -14.36 -5.69
N PRO A 183 -11.62 -15.65 -5.32
CA PRO A 183 -10.98 -16.21 -4.13
C PRO A 183 -9.47 -15.94 -4.04
N GLN A 184 -8.74 -16.09 -5.16
CA GLN A 184 -7.30 -15.85 -5.21
C GLN A 184 -6.92 -14.40 -4.87
N PHE A 185 -7.64 -13.41 -5.40
CA PHE A 185 -7.37 -11.99 -5.12
C PHE A 185 -7.78 -11.60 -3.70
N TRP A 186 -8.80 -12.25 -3.16
CA TRP A 186 -9.15 -12.06 -1.77
C TRP A 186 -8.07 -12.63 -0.84
N ASN A 187 -7.61 -13.86 -1.08
CA ASN A 187 -6.55 -14.50 -0.29
C ASN A 187 -5.24 -13.71 -0.34
N GLU A 188 -4.81 -13.29 -1.53
CA GLU A 188 -3.62 -12.46 -1.71
C GLU A 188 -3.73 -11.15 -0.92
N ASN A 189 -4.88 -10.48 -1.05
CA ASN A 189 -5.11 -9.22 -0.38
C ASN A 189 -5.19 -9.33 1.14
N ARG A 190 -5.73 -10.42 1.71
CA ARG A 190 -5.71 -10.63 3.16
C ARG A 190 -4.32 -11.03 3.67
N GLY A 191 -3.57 -11.75 2.85
CA GLY A 191 -2.18 -12.11 3.16
C GLY A 191 -1.25 -10.89 3.20
N TYR A 192 -1.49 -9.88 2.36
CA TYR A 192 -0.60 -8.74 2.18
C TYR A 192 -0.41 -7.88 3.46
N PRO A 193 -1.46 -7.34 4.12
CA PRO A 193 -1.32 -6.66 5.41
C PRO A 193 -0.69 -7.54 6.49
N ARG A 194 -1.08 -8.83 6.56
CA ARG A 194 -0.54 -9.78 7.54
C ARG A 194 0.96 -9.96 7.39
N ARG A 195 1.44 -10.17 6.16
CA ARG A 195 2.88 -10.35 5.91
C ARG A 195 3.68 -9.10 6.22
N ILE A 196 3.19 -7.92 5.84
CA ILE A 196 3.91 -6.67 6.11
C ILE A 196 3.89 -6.33 7.60
N LEU A 197 2.71 -6.30 8.24
CA LEU A 197 2.56 -5.84 9.61
C LEU A 197 3.09 -6.83 10.64
N LEU A 198 2.83 -8.12 10.46
CA LEU A 198 3.14 -9.13 11.48
C LEU A 198 4.50 -9.80 11.29
N LEU A 199 5.02 -9.84 10.06
CA LEU A 199 6.28 -10.54 9.75
C LEU A 199 7.42 -9.59 9.38
N LEU A 200 7.21 -8.66 8.46
CA LEU A 200 8.30 -7.80 7.97
C LEU A 200 8.54 -6.57 8.84
N LEU A 201 7.49 -5.89 9.30
CA LEU A 201 7.63 -4.68 10.11
C LEU A 201 8.50 -4.90 11.36
N PRO A 202 8.34 -5.98 12.15
CA PRO A 202 9.22 -6.24 13.29
C PRO A 202 10.71 -6.37 12.90
N VAL A 203 10.99 -6.94 11.72
CA VAL A 203 12.37 -7.07 11.20
C VAL A 203 12.97 -5.69 10.90
N TYR A 204 12.22 -4.79 10.27
CA TYR A 204 12.67 -3.43 9.97
C TYR A 204 12.79 -2.54 11.21
N VAL A 205 11.87 -2.68 12.17
CA VAL A 205 11.97 -2.00 13.46
C VAL A 205 13.22 -2.44 14.21
N LYS A 206 13.47 -3.75 14.32
CA LYS A 206 14.68 -4.31 14.95
C LYS A 206 15.96 -3.85 14.25
N ALA A 207 15.92 -3.67 12.93
CA ALA A 207 17.03 -3.18 12.13
C ALA A 207 17.21 -1.65 12.17
N GLY A 208 16.43 -0.92 12.98
CA GLY A 208 16.61 0.53 13.19
C GLY A 208 16.06 1.42 12.07
N TRP A 209 15.14 0.93 11.24
CA TRP A 209 14.55 1.72 10.15
C TRP A 209 13.49 2.73 10.60
N GLY A 210 13.02 2.65 11.84
CA GLY A 210 12.00 3.54 12.38
C GLY A 210 11.11 2.85 13.40
N LYS A 211 10.11 3.58 13.89
CA LYS A 211 9.13 3.03 14.84
C LYS A 211 8.14 2.12 14.11
N GLY A 212 7.63 1.13 14.83
CA GLY A 212 6.50 0.33 14.39
C GLY A 212 5.17 1.06 14.56
N VAL A 213 4.12 0.44 14.04
CA VAL A 213 2.71 0.81 14.25
C VAL A 213 2.28 0.26 15.62
N LYS A 214 1.43 1.00 16.34
CA LYS A 214 0.89 0.61 17.64
C LYS A 214 -0.61 0.33 17.57
#